data_AF-A0A914DEJ4-F1
#
_entry.id   AF-A0A914DEJ4-F1
#
_cell.length_a   1.000
_cell.length_b   1.000
_cell.length_c   1.000
_cell.angle_alpha   90.00
_cell.angle_beta   90.00
_cell.angle_gamma   90.00
#
_symmetry.space_group_name_H-M   'P 1'
#
loop_
_entity.id
_entity.type
_entity.pdbx_description
1 polymer ?
#
loop_
_entity_poly.entity_id
_entity_poly.type
_entity_poly.pdbx_seq_one_letter_code
_entity_poly.pdbx_strand_id
1 'polypeptide(L)'
;MAIKLKTEYLSTNRGIIKIVQIVISLVLSFMICKHWEHGIYRGCYGDGRTGYIGSLNSIVLLLNIIWFILNLINTTNYKFERIYAIVCTILYFIALGLLIWYYVVEGHQAYDIVGMVLIGVMGGLFLWDVQILQGETSN
;
A
#
# COMPACT_ATOMS: atom_id res chain seq x y z
N MET A 1 -13.74 22.56 20.78
CA MET A 1 -13.11 22.94 19.49
C MET A 1 -13.79 22.11 18.41
N ALA A 2 -14.66 22.70 17.59
CA ALA A 2 -15.35 21.94 16.54
C ALA A 2 -14.33 21.59 15.45
N ILE A 3 -14.10 20.29 15.23
CA ILE A 3 -13.26 19.81 14.14
C ILE A 3 -14.01 20.05 12.83
N LYS A 4 -13.55 21.02 12.04
CA LYS A 4 -14.11 21.32 10.72
C LYS A 4 -13.50 20.34 9.71
N LEU A 5 -14.31 19.46 9.14
CA LEU A 5 -13.86 18.55 8.08
C LEU A 5 -13.47 19.35 6.83
N LYS A 6 -12.30 19.03 6.26
CA LYS A 6 -11.84 19.58 4.99
C LYS A 6 -12.31 18.69 3.84
N THR A 7 -13.59 18.82 3.47
CA THR A 7 -14.20 18.03 2.38
C THR A 7 -13.51 18.23 1.03
N GLU A 8 -12.89 19.40 0.81
CA GLU A 8 -12.09 19.70 -0.39
C GLU A 8 -10.92 18.73 -0.58
N TYR A 9 -10.38 18.16 0.50
CA TYR A 9 -9.28 17.19 0.42
C TYR A 9 -9.67 15.95 -0.42
N LEU A 10 -10.92 15.52 -0.35
CA LEU A 10 -11.42 14.36 -1.10
C LEU A 10 -11.38 14.58 -2.63
N SER A 11 -11.38 15.84 -3.08
CA SER A 11 -11.32 16.20 -4.50
C SER A 11 -9.89 16.49 -4.98
N THR A 12 -8.89 16.46 -4.10
CA THR A 12 -7.48 16.69 -4.47
C THR A 12 -6.83 15.40 -4.96
N ASN A 13 -5.81 15.50 -5.82
CA ASN A 13 -5.04 14.36 -6.30
C ASN A 13 -4.46 13.55 -5.12
N ARG A 14 -4.00 14.22 -4.05
CA ARG A 14 -3.53 13.52 -2.83
C ARG A 14 -4.62 12.72 -2.13
N GLY A 15 -5.80 13.29 -1.96
CA GLY A 15 -6.93 12.59 -1.35
C GLY A 15 -7.31 11.34 -2.17
N ILE A 16 -7.38 11.49 -3.49
CA ILE A 16 -7.67 10.38 -4.42
C ILE A 16 -6.58 9.31 -4.34
N ILE A 17 -5.30 9.68 -4.38
CA ILE A 17 -4.18 8.74 -4.28
C ILE A 17 -4.25 7.94 -2.98
N LYS A 18 -4.53 8.58 -1.83
CA LYS A 18 -4.67 7.88 -0.55
C LYS A 18 -5.84 6.90 -0.55
N ILE A 19 -6.98 7.28 -1.13
CA ILE A 19 -8.14 6.38 -1.26
C ILE A 19 -7.77 5.17 -2.13
N VAL A 20 -7.14 5.40 -3.28
CA VAL A 20 -6.72 4.33 -4.19
C VAL A 20 -5.72 3.40 -3.52
N GLN A 21 -4.74 3.93 -2.77
CA GLN A 21 -3.80 3.13 -1.98
C GLN A 21 -4.53 2.24 -0.96
N ILE A 22 -5.54 2.77 -0.25
CA ILE A 22 -6.33 2.00 0.72
C ILE A 22 -7.11 0.88 0.02
N VAL A 23 -7.78 1.18 -1.09
CA VAL A 23 -8.58 0.20 -1.84
C VAL A 23 -7.69 -0.93 -2.40
N ILE A 24 -6.55 -0.58 -3.01
CA ILE A 24 -5.61 -1.59 -3.54
C ILE A 24 -5.03 -2.43 -2.41
N SER A 25 -4.65 -1.82 -1.28
CA SER A 25 -4.18 -2.56 -0.11
C SER A 25 -5.22 -3.53 0.44
N LEU A 26 -6.50 -3.16 0.45
CA LEU A 26 -7.57 -4.08 0.84
C LEU A 26 -7.68 -5.27 -0.11
N VAL A 27 -7.65 -5.02 -1.43
CA VAL A 27 -7.67 -6.09 -2.45
C VAL A 27 -6.47 -7.02 -2.29
N LEU A 28 -5.27 -6.47 -2.09
CA LEU A 28 -4.05 -7.24 -1.84
C LEU A 28 -4.17 -8.12 -0.59
N SER A 29 -4.76 -7.61 0.48
CA SER A 29 -4.98 -8.41 1.71
C SER A 29 -5.89 -9.61 1.46
N PHE A 30 -6.93 -9.47 0.64
CA PHE A 30 -7.79 -10.60 0.26
C PHE A 30 -7.05 -11.60 -0.63
N MET A 31 -6.19 -11.13 -1.53
CA MET A 31 -5.44 -12.01 -2.46
C MET A 31 -4.32 -12.78 -1.77
N ILE A 32 -3.59 -12.15 -0.85
CA ILE A 32 -2.43 -12.75 -0.16
C ILE A 32 -2.88 -13.74 0.91
N CYS A 33 -4.11 -13.62 1.42
CA CYS A 33 -4.65 -14.60 2.35
C CYS A 33 -5.12 -15.85 1.59
N LYS A 34 -4.21 -16.81 1.38
CA LYS A 34 -4.56 -18.15 0.89
C LYS A 34 -5.35 -18.89 1.97
N HIS A 35 -6.63 -19.15 1.71
CA HIS A 35 -7.43 -19.99 2.57
C HIS A 35 -7.27 -21.47 2.19
N TRP A 36 -6.88 -22.30 3.17
CA TRP A 36 -7.09 -23.75 3.19
C TRP A 36 -6.67 -24.50 1.90
N GLU A 37 -5.36 -24.60 1.64
CA GLU A 37 -4.85 -25.56 0.66
C GLU A 37 -4.52 -26.89 1.36
N HIS A 38 -5.07 -28.01 0.86
CA HIS A 38 -4.78 -29.39 1.30
C HIS A 38 -5.13 -29.75 2.77
N GLY A 39 -6.22 -29.21 3.34
CA GLY A 39 -6.68 -29.65 4.68
C GLY A 39 -5.90 -29.05 5.85
N ILE A 40 -4.92 -28.19 5.58
CA ILE A 40 -4.07 -27.55 6.58
C ILE A 40 -4.32 -26.04 6.51
N TYR A 41 -4.62 -25.44 7.65
CA TYR A 41 -4.67 -23.98 7.78
C TYR A 41 -3.24 -23.42 7.71
N ARG A 42 -2.77 -23.10 6.49
CA ARG A 42 -1.71 -22.11 6.32
C ARG A 42 -2.40 -20.76 6.48
N GLY A 43 -2.19 -20.07 7.60
CA GLY A 43 -2.80 -18.75 7.82
C GLY A 43 -2.44 -17.75 6.72
N CYS A 44 -3.04 -16.55 6.74
CA CYS A 44 -2.50 -15.45 5.93
C CYS A 44 -1.00 -15.31 6.30
N TYR A 45 -0.09 -15.15 5.31
CA TYR A 45 1.36 -14.98 5.53
C TYR A 45 2.18 -16.27 5.76
N GLY A 46 1.67 -17.43 5.32
CA GLY A 46 2.27 -18.74 5.61
C GLY A 46 3.70 -19.00 5.11
N ASP A 47 4.18 -18.33 4.05
CA ASP A 47 5.54 -18.49 3.54
C ASP A 47 6.35 -17.21 3.79
N GLY A 48 7.62 -17.32 4.21
CA GLY A 48 8.41 -16.15 4.66
C GLY A 48 8.48 -14.98 3.66
N ARG A 49 8.40 -15.25 2.36
CA ARG A 49 8.39 -14.24 1.29
C ARG A 49 7.03 -13.54 1.16
N THR A 50 5.95 -14.31 1.06
CA THR A 50 4.57 -13.78 1.02
C THR A 50 4.17 -13.13 2.34
N GLY A 51 4.77 -13.58 3.45
CA GLY A 51 4.60 -13.02 4.77
C GLY A 51 5.21 -11.64 4.94
N TYR A 52 6.38 -11.34 4.36
CA TYR A 52 6.92 -9.98 4.35
C TYR A 52 5.96 -9.01 3.64
N ILE A 53 5.53 -9.36 2.43
CA ILE A 53 4.69 -8.50 1.58
C ILE A 53 3.35 -8.25 2.24
N GLY A 54 2.77 -9.31 2.78
CA GLY A 54 1.48 -9.25 3.43
C GLY A 54 1.48 -8.49 4.76
N SER A 55 2.55 -8.66 5.56
CA SER A 55 2.75 -7.87 6.79
C SER A 55 2.96 -6.39 6.46
N LEU A 56 3.80 -6.09 5.46
CA LEU A 56 4.03 -4.73 4.97
C LEU A 56 2.71 -4.10 4.51
N ASN A 57 1.93 -4.79 3.68
CA ASN A 57 0.65 -4.29 3.18
C ASN A 57 -0.34 -4.01 4.31
N SER A 58 -0.42 -4.89 5.31
CA SER A 58 -1.29 -4.69 6.48
C SER A 58 -0.94 -3.46 7.30
N ILE A 59 0.36 -3.27 7.60
CA ILE A 59 0.84 -2.10 8.33
C ILE A 59 0.57 -0.82 7.53
N VAL A 60 0.86 -0.86 6.23
CA VAL A 60 0.69 0.26 5.32
C VAL A 60 -0.79 0.65 5.16
N LEU A 61 -1.70 -0.32 5.08
CA LEU A 61 -3.14 -0.07 5.05
C LEU A 61 -3.59 0.74 6.28
N LEU A 62 -3.19 0.30 7.48
CA LEU A 62 -3.54 0.98 8.73
C LEU A 62 -2.96 2.40 8.76
N LEU A 63 -1.69 2.56 8.39
CA LEU A 63 -1.05 3.87 8.36
C LEU A 63 -1.69 4.81 7.33
N ASN A 64 -2.06 4.32 6.15
CA ASN A 64 -2.75 5.12 5.14
C ASN A 64 -4.14 5.57 5.61
N ILE A 65 -4.89 4.71 6.33
CA ILE A 65 -6.17 5.10 6.94
C ILE A 65 -5.95 6.21 7.98
N ILE A 66 -4.93 6.08 8.84
CA ILE A 66 -4.60 7.09 9.84
C ILE A 66 -4.26 8.43 9.17
N TRP A 67 -3.35 8.43 8.18
CA TRP A 67 -2.97 9.64 7.46
C TRP A 67 -4.15 10.27 6.71
N PHE A 68 -5.02 9.44 6.12
CA PHE A 68 -6.24 9.91 5.47
C PHE A 68 -7.16 10.66 6.44
N ILE A 69 -7.39 10.11 7.64
CA ILE A 69 -8.19 10.76 8.69
C ILE A 69 -7.52 12.06 9.17
N LEU A 70 -6.21 12.04 9.41
CA LEU A 70 -5.46 13.23 9.84
C LEU A 70 -5.51 14.36 8.79
N ASN A 71 -5.45 13.99 7.50
CA ASN A 71 -5.58 14.94 6.39
C ASN A 71 -6.99 15.52 6.28
N LEU A 72 -8.02 14.71 6.52
CA LEU A 72 -9.42 15.14 6.53
C LEU A 72 -9.71 16.17 7.64
N ILE A 73 -9.02 16.02 8.77
CA ILE A 73 -9.12 16.90 9.95
C ILE A 73 -8.15 18.11 9.84
N ASN A 74 -7.32 18.18 8.79
CA ASN A 74 -6.34 19.24 8.54
C ASN A 74 -5.30 19.42 9.67
N THR A 75 -4.95 18.33 10.37
CA THR A 75 -3.95 18.32 11.46
C THR A 75 -2.64 17.63 11.04
N THR A 76 -2.53 17.20 9.78
CA THR A 76 -1.38 16.45 9.28
C THR A 76 -0.10 17.27 9.26
N ASN A 77 0.99 16.64 9.70
CA ASN A 77 2.34 17.15 9.55
C ASN A 77 2.97 16.60 8.26
N TYR A 78 3.04 17.44 7.22
CA TYR A 78 3.56 17.11 5.90
C TYR A 78 5.00 16.54 5.91
N LYS A 79 5.83 16.92 6.88
CA LYS A 79 7.21 16.41 6.96
C LYS A 79 7.25 14.91 7.30
N PHE A 80 6.39 14.47 8.21
CA PHE A 80 6.31 13.06 8.61
C PHE A 80 5.64 12.22 7.53
N GLU A 81 4.57 12.74 6.92
CA GLU A 81 3.91 12.07 5.80
C GLU A 81 4.87 11.85 4.61
N ARG A 82 5.72 12.85 4.32
CA ARG A 82 6.76 12.72 3.29
C ARG A 82 7.77 11.61 3.60
N ILE A 83 8.28 11.55 4.83
CA ILE A 83 9.22 10.50 5.23
C ILE A 83 8.54 9.13 5.13
N TYR A 84 7.30 9.03 5.59
CA TYR A 84 6.50 7.81 5.48
C TYR A 84 6.34 7.36 4.02
N ALA A 85 5.98 8.27 3.11
CA ALA A 85 5.81 7.95 1.69
C ALA A 85 7.12 7.48 1.03
N ILE A 86 8.26 8.12 1.35
CA ILE A 86 9.59 7.70 0.87
C ILE A 86 9.94 6.30 1.37
N VAL A 87 9.76 6.04 2.66
CA VAL A 87 10.05 4.73 3.26
C VAL A 87 9.16 3.65 2.63
N CYS A 88 7.87 3.91 2.47
CA CYS A 88 6.95 2.97 1.83
C CYS A 88 7.34 2.70 0.37
N THR A 89 7.73 3.72 -0.39
CA THR A 89 8.22 3.55 -1.76
C THR A 89 9.34 2.52 -1.83
N ILE A 90 10.37 2.68 -0.99
CA ILE A 90 11.52 1.77 -0.95
C ILE A 90 11.10 0.34 -0.55
N LEU A 91 10.28 0.20 0.49
CA LEU A 91 9.83 -1.10 0.98
C LEU A 91 8.97 -1.84 -0.07
N TYR A 92 8.12 -1.13 -0.82
CA TYR A 92 7.32 -1.73 -1.89
C TYR A 92 8.17 -2.16 -3.09
N PHE A 93 9.25 -1.44 -3.42
CA PHE A 93 10.19 -1.90 -4.45
C PHE A 93 10.98 -3.15 -4.02
N ILE A 94 11.36 -3.24 -2.74
CA ILE A 94 11.96 -4.47 -2.20
C ILE A 94 10.95 -5.62 -2.26
N ALA A 95 9.70 -5.38 -1.85
CA ALA A 95 8.61 -6.35 -1.95
C ALA A 95 8.42 -6.85 -3.40
N LEU A 96 8.45 -5.94 -4.38
CA LEU A 96 8.35 -6.28 -5.80
C LEU A 96 9.50 -7.19 -6.25
N GLY A 97 10.74 -6.87 -5.87
CA GLY A 97 11.91 -7.70 -6.20
C GLY A 97 11.83 -9.10 -5.61
N LEU A 98 11.39 -9.23 -4.36
CA LEU A 98 11.18 -10.52 -3.69
C LEU A 98 10.07 -11.35 -4.36
N LEU A 99 8.99 -10.70 -4.81
CA LEU A 99 7.90 -11.35 -5.55
C LEU A 99 8.35 -11.86 -6.92
N ILE A 100 9.12 -11.06 -7.66
CA ILE A 100 9.69 -11.48 -8.94
C ILE A 100 10.60 -12.68 -8.74
N TRP A 101 11.46 -12.64 -7.72
CA TRP A 101 12.31 -13.78 -7.37
C TRP A 101 11.50 -15.03 -7.04
N TYR A 102 10.44 -14.89 -6.24
CA TYR A 102 9.53 -15.97 -5.90
C TYR A 102 8.91 -16.59 -7.16
N TYR A 103 8.41 -15.74 -8.06
CA TYR A 103 7.77 -16.15 -9.30
C TYR A 103 8.71 -16.93 -10.24
N VAL A 104 9.97 -16.51 -10.36
CA VAL A 104 10.98 -17.19 -11.18
C VAL A 104 11.31 -18.59 -10.64
N VAL A 105 11.25 -18.78 -9.32
CA VAL A 105 11.67 -20.04 -8.66
C VAL A 105 10.53 -21.05 -8.55
N GLU A 106 9.32 -20.64 -8.18
CA GLU A 106 8.21 -21.57 -7.86
C GLU A 106 7.25 -21.82 -9.03
N GLY A 107 7.37 -21.05 -10.12
CA GLY A 107 6.60 -21.27 -11.34
C GLY A 107 5.21 -20.61 -11.34
N HIS A 108 4.52 -20.76 -12.47
CA HIS A 108 3.45 -19.85 -12.89
C HIS A 108 2.06 -20.22 -12.34
N GLN A 109 1.54 -19.49 -11.36
CA GLN A 109 0.10 -19.40 -11.13
C GLN A 109 -0.41 -18.00 -11.50
N ALA A 110 -1.55 -17.92 -12.20
CA ALA A 110 -2.06 -16.66 -12.76
C ALA A 110 -2.37 -15.60 -11.68
N TYR A 111 -2.70 -16.02 -10.45
CA TYR A 111 -2.98 -15.11 -9.35
C TYR A 111 -1.73 -14.38 -8.84
N ASP A 112 -0.54 -14.96 -8.99
CA ASP A 112 0.73 -14.33 -8.58
C ASP A 112 1.09 -13.14 -9.47
N ILE A 113 0.71 -13.20 -10.75
CA ILE A 113 0.93 -12.10 -11.71
C ILE A 113 0.11 -10.87 -11.31
N VAL A 114 -1.15 -11.07 -10.93
CA VAL A 114 -2.03 -9.98 -10.50
C VAL A 114 -1.49 -9.34 -9.21
N GLY A 115 -1.02 -10.15 -8.26
CA GLY A 115 -0.37 -9.65 -7.05
C GLY A 115 0.88 -8.82 -7.33
N MET A 116 1.75 -9.27 -8.24
CA MET A 116 2.94 -8.53 -8.66
C MET A 116 2.59 -7.16 -9.27
N VAL A 117 1.61 -7.12 -10.18
CA VAL A 117 1.17 -5.87 -10.81
C VAL A 117 0.62 -4.90 -9.77
N LEU A 118 -0.22 -5.38 -8.84
CA LEU A 118 -0.78 -4.53 -7.79
C LEU A 118 0.28 -3.98 -6.82
N ILE A 119 1.28 -4.79 -6.45
CA ILE A 119 2.43 -4.33 -5.64
C ILE A 119 3.26 -3.29 -6.41
N GLY A 120 3.48 -3.48 -7.70
CA GLY A 120 4.16 -2.50 -8.57
C GLY A 120 3.38 -1.19 -8.67
N VAL A 121 2.06 -1.25 -8.86
CA VAL A 121 1.18 -0.08 -8.87
C VAL A 121 1.21 0.64 -7.52
N MET A 122 1.22 -0.08 -6.40
CA MET A 122 1.36 0.52 -5.06
C MET A 122 2.70 1.27 -4.90
N GLY A 123 3.81 0.68 -5.36
CA GLY A 123 5.10 1.36 -5.39
C GLY A 123 5.08 2.64 -6.21
N GLY A 124 4.44 2.60 -7.40
CA GLY A 124 4.25 3.78 -8.25
C GLY A 124 3.35 4.86 -7.62
N LEU A 125 2.28 4.46 -6.95
CA LEU A 125 1.40 5.39 -6.23
C LEU A 125 2.12 6.07 -5.06
N PHE A 126 2.97 5.36 -4.33
CA PHE A 126 3.79 5.97 -3.29
C PHE A 126 4.84 6.93 -3.86
N LEU A 127 5.46 6.58 -4.99
CA LEU A 127 6.37 7.48 -5.70
C LEU A 127 5.65 8.78 -6.11
N TRP A 128 4.44 8.67 -6.65
CA TRP A 128 3.64 9.83 -7.04
C TRP A 128 3.23 10.68 -5.82
N ASP A 129 2.86 10.04 -4.71
CA ASP A 129 2.59 10.73 -3.44
C ASP A 129 3.82 11.52 -2.96
N VAL A 130 5.02 10.95 -3.07
CA VAL A 130 6.28 11.64 -2.76
C VAL A 130 6.49 12.87 -3.65
N GLN A 131 6.27 12.76 -4.97
CA GLN A 131 6.43 13.88 -5.91
C GLN A 131 5.50 15.04 -5.58
N ILE A 132 4.24 14.76 -5.24
CA ILE A 132 3.29 15.81 -4.82
C ILE A 132 3.71 16.42 -3.48
N LEU A 133 4.21 15.61 -2.53
CA LEU A 133 4.71 16.10 -1.24
C LEU A 133 6.02 16.90 -1.34
N GLN A 134 6.79 16.71 -2.40
CA GLN A 134 7.97 17.50 -2.73
C GLN A 134 7.63 18.79 -3.50
N GLY A 135 6.39 18.91 -4.00
CA GLY A 135 5.95 20.05 -4.81
C GLY A 135 6.35 19.97 -6.28
N GLU A 136 6.81 18.80 -6.75
CA GLU A 136 7.18 18.57 -8.15
C GLU A 136 5.96 18.35 -9.06
N THR A 137 4.80 18.05 -8.47
CA THR A 137 3.54 17.78 -9.19
C THR A 137 2.37 18.46 -8.49
N SER A 138 1.40 18.93 -9.27
CA SER A 138 0.21 19.63 -8.75
C SER A 138 -0.72 18.69 -7.97
N ASN A 139 -1.29 19.22 -6.88
CA ASN A 139 -2.44 18.60 -6.22
C ASN A 139 -3.72 18.68 -7.03
#